data_AF-A0A2R8AEC7-F1
#
_entry.id   AF-A0A2R8AEC7-F1
#
_cell.length_a   1.000
_cell.length_b   1.000
_cell.length_c   1.000
_cell.angle_alpha   90.00
_cell.angle_beta   90.00
_cell.angle_gamma   90.00
#
_symmetry.space_group_name_H-M   'P 1'
#
loop_
_entity.id
_entity.type
_entity.pdbx_description
1 polymer ?
#
loop_
_entity_poly.entity_id
_entity_poly.type
_entity_poly.pdbx_seq_one_letter_code
_entity_poly.pdbx_strand_id
1 'polypeptide(L)'
;MNAERFFPLLFAMLLLPVAGLGQGFAGLGTDAGEGFAVPDPQTRFSFPDDHGPHPDYRIEWWYLTANLQDEAGRDYGIQWTLFRSALAPGEAEAWSSPQVWMGHAGLTTPEAHFVGERLARGGIGQAGVVADPFAAWIDDWSFEGATPANASLGASGDGFAYALELSSDAPFVPQGEDGYSVKSAEGQASYYYSQPFYTAEGTLTVGDQQIAVTGTAWLDREWSSQPLSDNQTGWDWFSLSLEDGHRVMAFRLRQTDGTAYHSGTWITPEGTPQPLAPDALRFTPLATTRVERSGATLPTRWRIEIPQHALDITVDALQPQSWMETLFPYWEGPIAITGSHTGRGYLEMTGYDEDTQ
;
A
#
# COMPACT_ATOMS: atom_id res chain seq x y z
N MET A 1 50.15 -57.43 19.32
CA MET A 1 49.23 -56.28 19.15
C MET A 1 48.57 -56.09 20.51
N ASN A 2 49.19 -55.39 21.46
CA ASN A 2 49.29 -53.92 21.58
C ASN A 2 47.97 -53.23 21.20
N ALA A 3 47.38 -52.32 21.96
CA ALA A 3 47.50 -51.90 23.35
C ALA A 3 46.35 -50.89 23.56
N GLU A 4 45.81 -50.85 24.78
CA GLU A 4 45.37 -49.63 25.49
C GLU A 4 44.01 -48.99 25.14
N ARG A 5 43.16 -48.94 26.17
CA ARG A 5 42.03 -48.02 26.30
C ARG A 5 42.55 -46.73 26.93
N PHE A 6 42.55 -45.65 26.18
CA PHE A 6 42.77 -44.28 26.65
C PHE A 6 41.49 -43.46 26.46
N PHE A 7 41.04 -42.78 27.52
CA PHE A 7 40.18 -41.60 27.46
C PHE A 7 41.14 -40.40 27.54
N PRO A 8 41.01 -39.30 26.75
CA PRO A 8 40.23 -38.16 27.25
C PRO A 8 39.66 -37.14 26.22
N LEU A 9 38.84 -36.23 26.77
CA LEU A 9 38.61 -34.80 26.44
C LEU A 9 37.95 -34.34 25.11
N LEU A 10 36.74 -33.78 25.29
CA LEU A 10 36.34 -32.41 24.94
C LEU A 10 36.87 -31.79 23.61
N PHE A 11 35.98 -31.58 22.65
CA PHE A 11 36.02 -30.38 21.81
C PHE A 11 34.61 -29.94 21.41
N ALA A 12 34.30 -28.70 21.75
CA ALA A 12 33.09 -27.99 21.38
C ALA A 12 33.00 -27.87 19.85
N MET A 13 31.86 -28.24 19.27
CA MET A 13 31.48 -27.80 17.92
C MET A 13 30.44 -26.69 18.05
N LEU A 14 30.98 -25.47 18.06
CA LEU A 14 30.51 -24.28 17.36
C LEU A 14 29.01 -24.27 17.00
N LEU A 15 28.26 -23.53 17.82
CA LEU A 15 27.11 -22.74 17.36
C LEU A 15 27.63 -21.80 16.26
N LEU A 16 27.51 -22.20 15.01
CA LEU A 16 27.53 -21.24 13.91
C LEU A 16 26.22 -20.44 14.01
N PRO A 17 26.26 -19.11 14.10
CA PRO A 17 25.06 -18.32 13.91
C PRO A 17 24.63 -18.60 12.46
N VAL A 18 23.43 -19.16 12.29
CA VAL A 18 22.75 -19.05 11.01
C VAL A 18 22.58 -17.55 10.82
N ALA A 19 23.37 -16.98 9.91
CA ALA A 19 23.16 -15.61 9.47
C ALA A 19 21.72 -15.55 8.99
N GLY A 20 20.89 -14.75 9.69
CA GLY A 20 19.54 -14.48 9.24
C GLY A 20 19.65 -13.87 7.85
N LEU A 21 19.14 -14.59 6.84
CA LEU A 21 18.82 -13.98 5.58
C LEU A 21 17.78 -12.90 5.90
N GLY A 22 18.09 -11.64 5.59
CA GLY A 22 17.17 -10.53 5.78
C GLY A 22 15.85 -10.89 5.11
N GLN A 23 14.78 -11.05 5.89
CA GLN A 23 13.46 -11.20 5.33
C GLN A 23 13.01 -9.80 4.93
N GLY A 24 12.99 -9.50 3.63
CA GLY A 24 12.37 -8.24 3.17
C GLY A 24 10.90 -8.17 3.59
N PHE A 25 10.39 -6.95 3.67
CA PHE A 25 9.04 -6.63 4.15
C PHE A 25 7.97 -7.50 3.47
N ALA A 26 7.09 -8.16 4.23
CA ALA A 26 5.99 -8.98 3.70
C ALA A 26 6.39 -10.06 2.66
N GLY A 27 7.63 -10.58 2.69
CA GLY A 27 8.13 -11.54 1.70
C GLY A 27 8.50 -10.90 0.35
N LEU A 28 8.40 -9.57 0.25
CA LEU A 28 8.88 -8.71 -0.83
C LEU A 28 10.42 -8.61 -0.85
N GLY A 29 11.19 -9.56 -0.30
CA GLY A 29 12.66 -9.56 -0.35
C GLY A 29 13.24 -10.94 -0.61
N THR A 30 12.48 -11.83 -1.25
CA THR A 30 12.98 -13.15 -1.64
C THR A 30 12.90 -13.26 -3.15
N ASP A 31 13.94 -13.78 -3.80
CA ASP A 31 14.01 -13.97 -5.26
C ASP A 31 12.66 -14.47 -5.81
N ALA A 32 12.23 -13.92 -6.95
CA ALA A 32 11.09 -14.44 -7.69
C ALA A 32 11.36 -15.93 -7.91
N GLY A 33 10.72 -16.80 -7.13
CA GLY A 33 10.93 -18.24 -7.21
C GLY A 33 10.71 -18.76 -8.64
N GLU A 34 11.27 -19.92 -8.96
CA GLU A 34 11.11 -20.55 -10.28
C GLU A 34 9.62 -20.55 -10.69
N GLY A 35 9.30 -19.89 -11.81
CA GLY A 35 7.99 -19.98 -12.47
C GLY A 35 7.06 -18.76 -12.37
N PHE A 36 7.36 -17.75 -11.55
CA PHE A 36 6.53 -16.53 -11.52
C PHE A 36 6.70 -15.68 -12.79
N ALA A 37 5.59 -15.06 -13.26
CA ALA A 37 5.61 -14.09 -14.33
C ALA A 37 6.32 -12.79 -13.89
N VAL A 38 7.03 -12.13 -14.81
CA VAL A 38 7.70 -10.85 -14.56
C VAL A 38 7.04 -9.77 -15.42
N PRO A 39 6.86 -8.54 -14.92
CA PRO A 39 6.33 -7.45 -15.74
C PRO A 39 7.14 -7.24 -17.03
N ASP A 40 6.42 -7.01 -18.12
CA ASP A 40 6.93 -6.75 -19.47
C ASP A 40 6.41 -5.37 -19.91
N PRO A 41 7.28 -4.44 -20.30
CA PRO A 41 6.88 -3.10 -20.75
C PRO A 41 6.00 -3.08 -22.00
N GLN A 42 5.90 -4.20 -22.73
CA GLN A 42 5.03 -4.32 -23.92
C GLN A 42 3.59 -4.72 -23.58
N THR A 43 3.34 -5.22 -22.38
CA THR A 43 1.98 -5.57 -21.96
C THR A 43 1.12 -4.32 -21.85
N ARG A 44 -0.16 -4.45 -22.16
CA ARG A 44 -1.16 -3.38 -22.07
C ARG A 44 -2.35 -3.90 -21.30
N PHE A 45 -2.98 -3.04 -20.52
CA PHE A 45 -4.12 -3.44 -19.73
C PHE A 45 -5.32 -3.82 -20.61
N SER A 46 -6.04 -4.86 -20.20
CA SER A 46 -7.26 -5.39 -20.77
C SER A 46 -8.35 -5.40 -19.70
N PHE A 47 -9.33 -4.51 -19.82
CA PHE A 47 -10.44 -4.40 -18.88
C PHE A 47 -11.71 -5.07 -19.44
N PRO A 48 -12.50 -5.77 -18.59
CA PRO A 48 -12.44 -5.75 -17.12
C PRO A 48 -11.43 -6.73 -16.50
N ASP A 49 -10.81 -7.63 -17.26
CA ASP A 49 -9.98 -8.73 -16.73
C ASP A 49 -8.91 -8.27 -15.71
N ASP A 50 -8.21 -7.15 -15.98
CA ASP A 50 -7.17 -6.60 -15.10
C ASP A 50 -7.68 -5.88 -13.83
N HIS A 51 -9.01 -5.85 -13.63
CA HIS A 51 -9.59 -5.57 -12.30
C HIS A 51 -9.52 -6.80 -11.40
N GLY A 52 -9.48 -8.00 -11.98
CA GLY A 52 -9.36 -9.28 -11.30
C GLY A 52 -7.94 -9.58 -10.79
N PRO A 53 -7.75 -10.79 -10.24
CA PRO A 53 -6.47 -11.23 -9.73
C PRO A 53 -5.56 -11.78 -10.83
N HIS A 54 -4.25 -11.59 -10.67
CA HIS A 54 -3.21 -12.08 -11.57
C HIS A 54 -2.34 -13.18 -10.92
N PRO A 55 -2.84 -14.42 -10.74
CA PRO A 55 -2.22 -15.45 -9.88
C PRO A 55 -0.84 -15.94 -10.36
N ASP A 56 -0.46 -15.66 -11.60
CA ASP A 56 0.87 -15.94 -12.13
C ASP A 56 1.95 -14.98 -11.58
N TYR A 57 1.53 -13.90 -10.92
CA TYR A 57 2.39 -12.94 -10.24
C TYR A 57 2.42 -13.18 -8.73
N ARG A 58 3.57 -12.91 -8.13
CA ARG A 58 3.78 -13.22 -6.72
C ARG A 58 2.97 -12.33 -5.77
N ILE A 59 2.88 -11.04 -6.06
CA ILE A 59 2.29 -10.05 -5.17
C ILE A 59 1.29 -9.18 -5.91
N GLU A 60 0.22 -8.80 -5.22
CA GLU A 60 -0.84 -7.98 -5.80
C GLU A 60 -1.64 -7.24 -4.71
N TRP A 61 -2.01 -5.99 -4.97
CA TRP A 61 -2.65 -5.10 -4.00
C TRP A 61 -3.87 -4.38 -4.60
N TRP A 62 -5.00 -4.42 -3.91
CA TRP A 62 -6.13 -3.50 -4.09
C TRP A 62 -6.11 -2.54 -2.91
N TYR A 63 -5.67 -1.31 -3.14
CA TYR A 63 -5.45 -0.32 -2.10
C TYR A 63 -6.34 0.89 -2.31
N LEU A 64 -7.28 1.13 -1.39
CA LEU A 64 -8.17 2.27 -1.46
C LEU A 64 -7.96 3.18 -0.25
N THR A 65 -7.78 4.47 -0.52
CA THR A 65 -7.76 5.52 0.51
C THR A 65 -8.89 6.51 0.25
N ALA A 66 -9.47 7.07 1.32
CA ALA A 66 -10.47 8.13 1.18
C ALA A 66 -10.24 9.27 2.17
N ASN A 67 -10.40 10.49 1.69
CA ASN A 67 -10.47 11.70 2.50
C ASN A 67 -11.93 12.14 2.59
N LEU A 68 -12.46 12.14 3.81
CA LEU A 68 -13.89 12.30 4.08
C LEU A 68 -14.13 13.47 5.02
N GLN A 69 -15.32 14.05 4.97
CA GLN A 69 -15.80 15.07 5.89
C GLN A 69 -17.25 14.79 6.30
N ASP A 70 -17.57 15.15 7.54
CA ASP A 70 -18.97 15.19 8.00
C ASP A 70 -19.63 16.56 7.74
N GLU A 71 -20.92 16.69 8.11
CA GLU A 71 -21.67 17.94 7.96
C GLU A 71 -21.07 19.13 8.74
N ALA A 72 -20.28 18.88 9.79
CA ALA A 72 -19.60 19.90 10.57
C ALA A 72 -18.22 20.28 9.98
N GLY A 73 -17.80 19.63 8.89
CA GLY A 73 -16.50 19.84 8.25
C GLY A 73 -15.34 19.18 9.00
N ARG A 74 -15.60 18.22 9.89
CA ARG A 74 -14.55 17.44 10.56
C ARG A 74 -13.96 16.44 9.58
N ASP A 75 -12.63 16.33 9.58
CA ASP A 75 -11.91 15.49 8.65
C ASP A 75 -11.77 14.05 9.16
N TYR A 76 -11.97 13.10 8.25
CA TYR A 76 -11.80 11.69 8.47
C TYR A 76 -10.96 11.10 7.33
N GLY A 77 -10.27 10.01 7.62
CA GLY A 77 -9.58 9.21 6.61
C GLY A 77 -9.96 7.76 6.76
N ILE A 78 -10.10 7.04 5.65
CA ILE A 78 -10.13 5.58 5.68
C ILE A 78 -9.09 5.01 4.74
N GLN A 79 -8.60 3.83 5.07
CA GLN A 79 -7.88 2.98 4.13
C GLN A 79 -8.50 1.58 4.15
N TRP A 80 -8.54 0.95 2.99
CA TRP A 80 -8.90 -0.45 2.80
C TRP A 80 -7.88 -1.10 1.87
N THR A 81 -7.24 -2.16 2.34
CA THR A 81 -6.25 -2.90 1.56
C THR A 81 -6.61 -4.36 1.51
N LEU A 82 -6.61 -4.93 0.32
CA LEU A 82 -6.53 -6.38 0.11
C LEU A 82 -5.22 -6.70 -0.60
N PHE A 83 -4.38 -7.45 0.08
CA PHE A 83 -3.09 -7.90 -0.40
C PHE A 83 -3.10 -9.40 -0.65
N ARG A 84 -2.61 -9.80 -1.82
CA ARG A 84 -2.37 -11.20 -2.17
C ARG A 84 -0.87 -11.45 -2.27
N SER A 85 -0.43 -12.55 -1.66
CA SER A 85 0.90 -13.11 -1.85
C SER A 85 0.80 -14.59 -2.24
N ALA A 86 1.61 -15.02 -3.20
CA ALA A 86 1.60 -16.38 -3.72
C ALA A 86 2.85 -17.16 -3.28
N LEU A 87 2.66 -18.40 -2.84
CA LEU A 87 3.74 -19.35 -2.55
C LEU A 87 4.27 -20.04 -3.82
N ALA A 88 3.46 -20.09 -4.87
CA ALA A 88 3.76 -20.62 -6.19
C ALA A 88 2.84 -19.94 -7.23
N PRO A 89 3.25 -19.82 -8.51
CA PRO A 89 2.42 -19.23 -9.55
C PRO A 89 1.16 -20.05 -9.84
N GLY A 90 0.11 -19.36 -10.28
CA GLY A 90 -1.16 -19.95 -10.70
C GLY A 90 -2.11 -20.23 -9.53
N GLU A 91 -3.22 -20.87 -9.83
CA GLU A 91 -4.27 -21.18 -8.86
C GLU A 91 -4.46 -22.69 -8.70
N ALA A 92 -4.94 -23.12 -7.55
CA ALA A 92 -5.33 -24.50 -7.31
C ALA A 92 -6.59 -24.59 -6.45
N GLU A 93 -7.33 -25.70 -6.57
CA GLU A 93 -8.62 -25.85 -5.90
C GLU A 93 -8.48 -26.00 -4.37
N ALA A 94 -9.44 -25.42 -3.63
CA ALA A 94 -9.58 -25.60 -2.19
C ALA A 94 -8.27 -25.30 -1.44
N TRP A 95 -7.93 -26.15 -0.47
CA TRP A 95 -6.77 -25.99 0.40
C TRP A 95 -5.41 -26.11 -0.30
N SER A 96 -5.40 -26.54 -1.57
CA SER A 96 -4.18 -26.61 -2.38
C SER A 96 -3.80 -25.30 -3.05
N SER A 97 -4.68 -24.29 -3.01
CA SER A 97 -4.37 -22.94 -3.48
C SER A 97 -3.07 -22.44 -2.86
N PRO A 98 -2.10 -22.00 -3.69
CA PRO A 98 -0.86 -21.40 -3.21
C PRO A 98 -1.04 -19.92 -2.82
N GLN A 99 -2.25 -19.37 -2.95
CA GLN A 99 -2.56 -17.98 -2.68
C GLN A 99 -2.85 -17.75 -1.19
N VAL A 100 -2.27 -16.68 -0.64
CA VAL A 100 -2.49 -16.20 0.72
C VAL A 100 -2.96 -14.76 0.63
N TRP A 101 -3.94 -14.41 1.46
CA TRP A 101 -4.59 -13.11 1.47
C TRP A 101 -4.42 -12.45 2.83
N MET A 102 -4.17 -11.15 2.80
CA MET A 102 -4.15 -10.28 3.96
C MET A 102 -5.04 -9.08 3.65
N GLY A 103 -5.96 -8.77 4.56
CA GLY A 103 -6.76 -7.55 4.50
C GLY A 103 -6.44 -6.68 5.69
N HIS A 104 -6.27 -5.38 5.49
CA HIS A 104 -6.25 -4.42 6.60
C HIS A 104 -7.10 -3.21 6.28
N ALA A 105 -7.81 -2.74 7.32
CA ALA A 105 -8.70 -1.60 7.23
C ALA A 105 -8.34 -0.62 8.34
N GLY A 106 -8.32 0.67 8.00
CA GLY A 106 -8.04 1.75 8.92
C GLY A 106 -9.14 2.82 8.89
N LEU A 107 -9.46 3.38 10.05
CA LEU A 107 -10.29 4.58 10.18
C LEU A 107 -9.56 5.61 11.03
N THR A 108 -9.26 6.77 10.43
CA THR A 108 -8.71 7.94 11.11
C THR A 108 -9.83 8.95 11.39
N THR A 109 -9.94 9.32 12.65
CA THR A 109 -10.75 10.44 13.15
C THR A 109 -9.82 11.57 13.62
N PRO A 110 -10.34 12.77 13.91
CA PRO A 110 -9.50 13.83 14.48
C PRO A 110 -8.81 13.42 15.78
N GLU A 111 -9.44 12.54 16.58
CA GLU A 111 -8.96 12.17 17.91
C GLU A 111 -8.20 10.84 17.97
N ALA A 112 -8.44 9.92 17.03
CA ALA A 112 -7.94 8.55 17.10
C ALA A 112 -7.79 7.88 15.73
N HIS A 113 -6.97 6.84 15.68
CA HIS A 113 -6.84 5.93 14.55
C HIS A 113 -7.20 4.50 14.98
N PHE A 114 -8.04 3.84 14.19
CA PHE A 114 -8.53 2.49 14.41
C PHE A 114 -8.05 1.57 13.29
N VAL A 115 -7.79 0.31 13.63
CA VAL A 115 -7.13 -0.66 12.75
C VAL A 115 -7.80 -2.02 12.90
N GLY A 116 -7.95 -2.73 11.79
CA GLY A 116 -8.27 -4.16 11.78
C GLY A 116 -7.39 -4.90 10.77
N GLU A 117 -7.16 -6.19 11.03
CA GLU A 117 -6.48 -7.12 10.12
C GLU A 117 -7.30 -8.41 9.95
N ARG A 118 -7.20 -9.00 8.76
CA ARG A 118 -7.70 -10.33 8.42
C ARG A 118 -6.64 -11.08 7.64
N LEU A 119 -6.54 -12.38 7.88
CA LEU A 119 -5.66 -13.29 7.14
C LEU A 119 -6.50 -14.46 6.63
N ALA A 120 -6.37 -14.80 5.36
CA ALA A 120 -7.15 -15.86 4.74
C ALA A 120 -6.31 -16.70 3.77
N ARG A 121 -6.73 -17.97 3.61
CA ARG A 121 -6.20 -18.86 2.57
C ARG A 121 -7.03 -18.71 1.30
N GLY A 122 -6.38 -18.77 0.15
CA GLY A 122 -7.04 -18.87 -1.15
C GLY A 122 -7.77 -20.22 -1.34
N GLY A 123 -8.55 -20.31 -2.42
CA GLY A 123 -9.18 -21.54 -2.91
C GLY A 123 -10.40 -22.04 -2.14
N ILE A 124 -10.63 -21.58 -0.91
CA ILE A 124 -11.77 -22.00 -0.05
C ILE A 124 -12.93 -20.99 -0.01
N GLY A 125 -12.83 -19.89 -0.76
CA GLY A 125 -13.85 -18.84 -0.86
C GLY A 125 -13.84 -17.79 0.26
N GLN A 126 -12.92 -17.88 1.22
CA GLN A 126 -12.82 -16.92 2.34
C GLN A 126 -12.35 -15.53 1.89
N ALA A 127 -11.48 -15.48 0.88
CA ALA A 127 -11.02 -14.26 0.24
C ALA A 127 -10.85 -14.50 -1.26
N GLY A 128 -10.95 -13.44 -2.04
CA GLY A 128 -10.79 -13.52 -3.49
C GLY A 128 -11.15 -12.23 -4.18
N VAL A 129 -10.97 -12.24 -5.51
CA VAL A 129 -11.36 -11.16 -6.40
C VAL A 129 -11.99 -11.72 -7.67
N VAL A 130 -13.07 -11.12 -8.13
CA VAL A 130 -13.73 -11.35 -9.42
C VAL A 130 -13.71 -10.03 -10.20
N ALA A 131 -13.39 -10.09 -11.49
CA ALA A 131 -13.28 -8.93 -12.36
C ALA A 131 -14.63 -8.35 -12.79
N ASP A 132 -15.61 -9.22 -13.07
CA ASP A 132 -16.91 -8.83 -13.64
C ASP A 132 -18.06 -9.80 -13.22
N PRO A 133 -19.12 -9.33 -12.53
CA PRO A 133 -19.15 -8.04 -11.85
C PRO A 133 -18.03 -7.96 -10.80
N PHE A 134 -17.51 -6.77 -10.58
CA PHE A 134 -16.35 -6.60 -9.72
C PHE A 134 -16.69 -6.92 -8.27
N ALA A 135 -15.87 -7.76 -7.64
CA ALA A 135 -15.93 -8.01 -6.20
C ALA A 135 -14.55 -8.39 -5.68
N ALA A 136 -14.07 -7.71 -4.64
CA ALA A 136 -12.90 -8.08 -3.87
C ALA A 136 -13.30 -8.24 -2.41
N TRP A 137 -12.95 -9.35 -1.76
CA TRP A 137 -13.42 -9.62 -0.40
C TRP A 137 -12.41 -10.39 0.44
N ILE A 138 -12.58 -10.26 1.76
CA ILE A 138 -12.00 -11.12 2.78
C ILE A 138 -12.96 -11.19 3.98
N ASP A 139 -13.44 -12.40 4.29
CA ASP A 139 -14.50 -12.62 5.26
C ASP A 139 -15.74 -11.75 4.98
N ASP A 140 -16.08 -10.84 5.89
CA ASP A 140 -17.21 -9.90 5.80
C ASP A 140 -16.83 -8.54 5.20
N TRP A 141 -15.55 -8.29 4.93
CA TRP A 141 -15.09 -7.06 4.30
C TRP A 141 -15.14 -7.18 2.78
N SER A 142 -15.61 -6.13 2.12
CA SER A 142 -15.89 -6.16 0.68
C SER A 142 -15.64 -4.82 0.01
N PHE A 143 -15.23 -4.90 -1.25
CA PHE A 143 -15.22 -3.84 -2.24
C PHE A 143 -15.85 -4.40 -3.52
N GLU A 144 -17.12 -4.10 -3.79
CA GLU A 144 -17.89 -4.79 -4.82
C GLU A 144 -18.91 -3.88 -5.52
N GLY A 145 -19.18 -4.14 -6.79
CA GLY A 145 -20.06 -3.32 -7.60
C GLY A 145 -20.16 -3.76 -9.05
N ALA A 146 -20.83 -2.94 -9.88
CA ALA A 146 -20.88 -3.20 -11.32
C ALA A 146 -19.48 -3.13 -11.95
N THR A 147 -18.66 -2.19 -11.49
CA THR A 147 -17.23 -2.03 -11.79
C THR A 147 -16.53 -1.48 -10.55
N PRO A 148 -15.19 -1.49 -10.44
CA PRO A 148 -14.52 -0.82 -9.33
C PRO A 148 -14.88 0.67 -9.25
N ALA A 149 -15.12 1.30 -10.41
CA ALA A 149 -15.51 2.71 -10.52
C ALA A 149 -16.91 3.01 -9.98
N ASN A 150 -17.78 2.01 -9.80
CA ASN A 150 -19.14 2.13 -9.27
C ASN A 150 -19.41 0.96 -8.31
N ALA A 151 -19.01 1.13 -7.06
CA ALA A 151 -18.92 0.06 -6.08
C ALA A 151 -19.17 0.54 -4.65
N SER A 152 -19.61 -0.40 -3.82
CA SER A 152 -19.72 -0.23 -2.38
C SER A 152 -18.47 -0.80 -1.70
N LEU A 153 -18.03 -0.16 -0.62
CA LEU A 153 -16.87 -0.53 0.17
C LEU A 153 -17.28 -0.66 1.64
N GLY A 154 -16.93 -1.78 2.28
CA GLY A 154 -17.25 -2.05 3.68
C GLY A 154 -16.13 -2.76 4.43
N ALA A 155 -15.86 -2.29 5.64
CA ALA A 155 -15.02 -3.00 6.62
C ALA A 155 -15.39 -2.64 8.06
N SER A 156 -15.00 -3.51 8.99
CA SER A 156 -15.25 -3.33 10.42
C SER A 156 -14.22 -4.03 11.30
N GLY A 157 -13.91 -3.42 12.43
CA GLY A 157 -13.02 -3.96 13.46
C GLY A 157 -13.40 -3.46 14.85
N ASP A 158 -12.44 -3.57 15.78
CA ASP A 158 -12.69 -3.22 17.18
C ASP A 158 -12.93 -1.70 17.31
N GLY A 159 -14.16 -1.33 17.64
CA GLY A 159 -14.56 0.05 17.88
C GLY A 159 -14.82 0.89 16.62
N PHE A 160 -14.72 0.31 15.42
CA PHE A 160 -14.98 1.03 14.18
C PHE A 160 -15.65 0.18 13.08
N ALA A 161 -16.37 0.85 12.19
CA ALA A 161 -16.78 0.33 10.90
C ALA A 161 -16.95 1.46 9.88
N TYR A 162 -16.94 1.14 8.60
CA TYR A 162 -17.35 2.06 7.55
C TYR A 162 -18.08 1.32 6.44
N ALA A 163 -19.04 2.02 5.82
CA ALA A 163 -19.72 1.62 4.61
C ALA A 163 -19.82 2.84 3.69
N LEU A 164 -19.22 2.74 2.50
CA LEU A 164 -19.13 3.83 1.53
C LEU A 164 -19.64 3.38 0.17
N GLU A 165 -20.32 4.27 -0.53
CA GLU A 165 -20.58 4.18 -1.96
C GLU A 165 -19.54 5.02 -2.70
N LEU A 166 -18.97 4.44 -3.75
CA LEU A 166 -17.91 5.03 -4.54
C LEU A 166 -18.37 5.15 -5.98
N SER A 167 -18.22 6.34 -6.56
CA SER A 167 -18.53 6.57 -7.98
C SER A 167 -17.46 7.42 -8.68
N SER A 168 -17.10 7.02 -9.90
CA SER A 168 -16.18 7.74 -10.76
C SER A 168 -16.55 7.52 -12.23
N ASP A 169 -16.62 8.62 -12.99
CA ASP A 169 -16.74 8.61 -14.46
C ASP A 169 -15.40 8.83 -15.17
N ALA A 170 -14.33 9.05 -14.40
CA ALA A 170 -12.99 9.27 -14.93
C ALA A 170 -12.39 7.95 -15.44
N PRO A 171 -11.50 7.98 -16.45
CA PRO A 171 -10.74 6.79 -16.81
C PRO A 171 -9.78 6.40 -15.67
N PHE A 172 -9.41 5.12 -15.63
CA PHE A 172 -8.24 4.71 -14.86
C PHE A 172 -6.99 5.38 -15.44
N VAL A 173 -5.98 5.53 -14.59
CA VAL A 173 -4.73 6.20 -14.93
C VAL A 173 -3.60 5.17 -14.87
N PRO A 174 -3.03 4.75 -16.02
CA PRO A 174 -1.85 3.91 -16.01
C PRO A 174 -0.66 4.68 -15.42
N GLN A 175 0.02 4.06 -14.46
CA GLN A 175 1.21 4.62 -13.82
C GLN A 175 2.48 4.25 -14.61
N GLY A 176 3.55 5.05 -14.46
CA GLY A 176 4.79 4.80 -15.20
C GLY A 176 4.58 4.90 -16.73
N GLU A 177 5.24 4.04 -17.48
CA GLU A 177 5.10 4.01 -18.94
C GLU A 177 3.97 3.04 -19.34
N ASP A 178 2.79 3.58 -19.66
CA ASP A 178 1.59 2.82 -20.05
C ASP A 178 1.18 1.70 -19.06
N GLY A 179 1.46 1.88 -17.76
CA GLY A 179 1.14 0.90 -16.71
C GLY A 179 2.35 0.09 -16.25
N TYR A 180 3.47 0.16 -16.97
CA TYR A 180 4.74 -0.41 -16.53
C TYR A 180 5.49 0.60 -15.63
N SER A 181 5.47 0.36 -14.32
CA SER A 181 6.02 1.26 -13.31
C SER A 181 7.30 0.70 -12.72
N VAL A 182 8.43 1.35 -13.01
CA VAL A 182 9.73 1.01 -12.42
C VAL A 182 9.80 1.51 -10.98
N LYS A 183 10.32 0.66 -10.10
CA LYS A 183 10.39 0.87 -8.65
C LYS A 183 11.80 0.66 -8.08
N SER A 184 12.85 0.72 -8.90
CA SER A 184 14.22 0.70 -8.40
C SER A 184 15.20 1.17 -9.47
N ALA A 185 16.44 1.46 -9.06
CA ALA A 185 17.53 1.75 -10.00
C ALA A 185 17.97 0.49 -10.78
N GLU A 186 17.76 -0.69 -10.20
CA GLU A 186 18.10 -2.00 -10.75
C GLU A 186 17.04 -2.51 -11.74
N GLY A 187 15.93 -1.78 -11.91
CA GLY A 187 14.92 -2.04 -12.94
C GLY A 187 13.80 -2.98 -12.51
N GLN A 188 13.63 -3.25 -11.20
CA GLN A 188 12.42 -3.89 -10.72
C GLN A 188 11.20 -3.06 -11.11
N ALA A 189 10.12 -3.72 -11.52
CA ALA A 189 8.91 -3.06 -11.94
C ALA A 189 7.65 -3.77 -11.45
N SER A 190 6.54 -3.06 -11.56
CA SER A 190 5.19 -3.57 -11.36
C SER A 190 4.30 -3.12 -12.51
N TYR A 191 3.23 -3.86 -12.74
CA TYR A 191 2.08 -3.30 -13.44
C TYR A 191 1.26 -2.49 -12.45
N TYR A 192 0.89 -1.27 -12.82
CA TYR A 192 0.28 -0.33 -11.89
C TYR A 192 -0.67 0.64 -12.60
N TYR A 193 -1.91 0.73 -12.12
CA TYR A 193 -2.84 1.81 -12.44
C TYR A 193 -3.56 2.32 -11.19
N SER A 194 -4.15 3.52 -11.32
CA SER A 194 -4.96 4.15 -10.29
C SER A 194 -6.34 4.54 -10.80
N GLN A 195 -7.31 4.68 -9.90
CA GLN A 195 -8.58 5.38 -10.13
C GLN A 195 -8.67 6.52 -9.09
N PRO A 196 -8.19 7.74 -9.41
CA PRO A 196 -7.93 8.78 -8.40
C PRO A 196 -9.05 9.84 -8.24
N PHE A 197 -10.15 9.69 -8.98
CA PHE A 197 -11.25 10.66 -9.06
C PHE A 197 -12.58 10.08 -8.56
N TYR A 198 -12.57 9.33 -7.45
CA TYR A 198 -13.82 8.92 -6.83
C TYR A 198 -14.46 10.08 -6.09
N THR A 199 -15.79 10.14 -6.20
CA THR A 199 -16.63 10.66 -5.12
C THR A 199 -16.96 9.52 -4.18
N ALA A 200 -17.01 9.84 -2.88
CA ALA A 200 -17.33 8.88 -1.83
C ALA A 200 -18.43 9.47 -0.94
N GLU A 201 -19.43 8.67 -0.59
CA GLU A 201 -20.45 9.03 0.39
C GLU A 201 -20.82 7.81 1.23
N GLY A 202 -21.20 8.00 2.49
CA GLY A 202 -21.62 6.88 3.32
C GLY A 202 -21.62 7.18 4.80
N THR A 203 -21.35 6.14 5.60
CA THR A 203 -21.41 6.22 7.06
C THR A 203 -20.18 5.59 7.70
N LEU A 204 -19.62 6.30 8.67
CA LEU A 204 -18.62 5.80 9.61
C LEU A 204 -19.31 5.43 10.92
N THR A 205 -18.84 4.37 11.56
CA THR A 205 -19.26 3.99 12.92
C THR A 205 -18.04 4.06 13.83
N VAL A 206 -18.13 4.80 14.94
CA VAL A 206 -17.09 4.89 15.97
C VAL A 206 -17.75 4.67 17.33
N GLY A 207 -17.47 3.55 17.98
CA GLY A 207 -18.26 3.09 19.12
C GLY A 207 -19.75 2.97 18.75
N ASP A 208 -20.61 3.68 19.48
CA ASP A 208 -22.06 3.72 19.22
C ASP A 208 -22.49 4.86 18.28
N GLN A 209 -21.55 5.68 17.80
CA GLN A 209 -21.86 6.84 16.97
C GLN A 209 -21.81 6.50 15.48
N GLN A 210 -22.86 6.86 14.76
CA GLN A 210 -22.89 6.87 13.30
C GLN A 210 -22.68 8.29 12.78
N ILE A 211 -21.79 8.43 11.79
CA ILE A 211 -21.35 9.71 11.24
C ILE A 211 -21.52 9.64 9.73
N ALA A 212 -22.47 10.39 9.19
CA ALA A 212 -22.63 10.54 7.75
C ALA A 212 -21.47 11.37 7.19
N VAL A 213 -20.90 10.92 6.07
CA VAL A 213 -19.73 11.53 5.47
C VAL A 213 -19.81 11.59 3.96
N THR A 214 -19.10 12.56 3.38
CA THR A 214 -18.85 12.69 1.94
C THR A 214 -17.40 13.06 1.70
N GLY A 215 -16.88 12.80 0.50
CA GLY A 215 -15.51 13.18 0.17
C GLY A 215 -15.01 12.57 -1.13
N THR A 216 -13.71 12.32 -1.19
CA THR A 216 -13.03 11.76 -2.35
C THR A 216 -12.24 10.52 -1.97
N ALA A 217 -12.11 9.59 -2.91
CA ALA A 217 -11.29 8.40 -2.73
C ALA A 217 -10.33 8.17 -3.89
N TRP A 218 -9.36 7.30 -3.65
CA TRP A 218 -8.31 6.91 -4.56
C TRP A 218 -8.12 5.40 -4.47
N LEU A 219 -8.19 4.70 -5.60
CA LEU A 219 -7.82 3.30 -5.70
C LEU A 219 -6.48 3.17 -6.42
N ASP A 220 -5.61 2.31 -5.89
CA ASP A 220 -4.44 1.78 -6.53
C ASP A 220 -4.54 0.27 -6.76
N ARG A 221 -4.00 -0.14 -7.91
CA ARG A 221 -3.95 -1.52 -8.35
C ARG A 221 -2.56 -1.82 -8.85
N GLU A 222 -1.86 -2.68 -8.13
CA GLU A 222 -0.47 -3.03 -8.44
C GLU A 222 -0.25 -4.54 -8.34
N TRP A 223 0.48 -5.13 -9.30
CA TRP A 223 0.99 -6.50 -9.20
C TRP A 223 2.39 -6.64 -9.79
N SER A 224 3.18 -7.54 -9.21
CA SER A 224 4.50 -7.91 -9.70
C SER A 224 4.96 -9.25 -9.12
N SER A 225 6.10 -9.73 -9.57
CA SER A 225 6.80 -10.85 -8.90
C SER A 225 8.17 -10.47 -8.38
N GLN A 226 8.55 -9.21 -8.60
CA GLN A 226 9.84 -8.72 -8.21
C GLN A 226 9.73 -8.10 -6.81
N PRO A 227 10.38 -8.72 -5.81
CA PRO A 227 10.49 -8.13 -4.48
C PRO A 227 11.08 -6.71 -4.55
N LEU A 228 10.84 -5.93 -3.49
CA LEU A 228 11.73 -4.82 -3.14
C LEU A 228 13.16 -5.37 -3.07
N SER A 229 14.13 -4.59 -3.54
CA SER A 229 15.53 -5.03 -3.53
C SER A 229 16.03 -5.22 -2.09
N ASP A 230 17.01 -6.12 -1.89
CA ASP A 230 17.58 -6.40 -0.57
C ASP A 230 18.19 -5.18 0.14
N ASN A 231 18.47 -4.10 -0.62
CA ASN A 231 18.95 -2.83 -0.09
C ASN A 231 17.83 -1.84 0.23
N GLN A 232 16.55 -2.18 0.07
CA GLN A 232 15.42 -1.31 0.40
C GLN A 232 14.95 -1.55 1.84
N THR A 233 14.79 -0.46 2.60
CA THR A 233 14.38 -0.51 4.02
C THR A 233 12.88 -0.25 4.20
N GLY A 234 12.21 0.30 3.20
CA GLY A 234 10.77 0.58 3.20
C GLY A 234 10.43 1.70 2.22
N TRP A 235 9.16 2.12 2.21
CA TRP A 235 8.69 3.18 1.32
C TRP A 235 7.96 4.30 2.06
N ASP A 236 7.87 5.44 1.39
CA ASP A 236 6.98 6.55 1.70
C ASP A 236 6.15 6.82 0.45
N TRP A 237 4.84 6.57 0.50
CA TRP A 237 3.91 6.72 -0.62
C TRP A 237 2.89 7.83 -0.34
N PHE A 238 2.56 8.60 -1.36
CA PHE A 238 1.65 9.73 -1.30
C PHE A 238 0.65 9.67 -2.45
N SER A 239 -0.63 9.79 -2.13
CA SER A 239 -1.66 10.24 -3.07
C SER A 239 -2.09 11.65 -2.71
N LEU A 240 -2.04 12.56 -3.67
CA LEU A 240 -2.35 13.97 -3.49
C LEU A 240 -3.52 14.34 -4.39
N SER A 241 -4.57 14.89 -3.78
CA SER A 241 -5.73 15.50 -4.43
C SER A 241 -5.68 17.01 -4.26
N LEU A 242 -5.27 17.70 -5.32
CA LEU A 242 -5.13 19.16 -5.33
C LEU A 242 -6.47 19.83 -5.65
N GLU A 243 -6.70 21.00 -5.06
CA GLU A 243 -7.95 21.77 -5.22
C GLU A 243 -8.16 22.31 -6.65
N ASP A 244 -7.10 22.43 -7.44
CA ASP A 244 -7.18 22.82 -8.85
C ASP A 244 -7.59 21.66 -9.79
N GLY A 245 -7.87 20.48 -9.21
CA GLY A 245 -8.33 19.30 -9.92
C GLY A 245 -7.21 18.32 -10.26
N HIS A 246 -5.93 18.70 -10.13
CA HIS A 246 -4.83 17.78 -10.38
C HIS A 246 -4.76 16.67 -9.32
N ARG A 247 -4.15 15.56 -9.72
CA ARG A 247 -3.84 14.42 -8.86
C ARG A 247 -2.35 14.12 -8.98
N VAL A 248 -1.74 13.64 -7.89
CA VAL A 248 -0.34 13.20 -7.90
C VAL A 248 -0.24 11.90 -7.12
N MET A 249 0.25 10.85 -7.78
CA MET A 249 0.81 9.69 -7.08
C MET A 249 2.31 9.90 -7.02
N ALA A 250 2.92 9.76 -5.84
CA ALA A 250 4.35 9.88 -5.71
C ALA A 250 4.86 8.98 -4.59
N PHE A 251 6.01 8.36 -4.78
CA PHE A 251 6.64 7.58 -3.73
C PHE A 251 8.15 7.75 -3.73
N ARG A 252 8.75 7.43 -2.59
CA ARG A 252 10.17 7.15 -2.46
C ARG A 252 10.43 5.83 -1.78
N LEU A 253 11.40 5.09 -2.29
CA LEU A 253 11.87 3.82 -1.75
C LEU A 253 13.22 4.05 -1.10
N ARG A 254 13.27 3.93 0.21
CA ARG A 254 14.46 4.21 1.00
C ARG A 254 15.43 3.05 0.91
N GLN A 255 16.72 3.36 0.84
CA GLN A 255 17.79 2.38 0.75
C GLN A 255 18.65 2.35 2.02
N THR A 256 19.35 1.25 2.25
CA THR A 256 20.23 1.03 3.41
C THR A 256 21.43 1.97 3.46
N ASP A 257 21.83 2.54 2.32
CA ASP A 257 22.91 3.54 2.24
C ASP A 257 22.44 4.99 2.48
N GLY A 258 21.15 5.17 2.78
CA GLY A 258 20.51 6.47 3.03
C GLY A 258 20.05 7.20 1.77
N THR A 259 20.25 6.63 0.58
CA THR A 259 19.67 7.15 -0.66
C THR A 259 18.23 6.66 -0.85
N ALA A 260 17.54 7.16 -1.88
CA ALA A 260 16.20 6.71 -2.21
C ALA A 260 15.95 6.76 -3.73
N TYR A 261 15.16 5.81 -4.22
CA TYR A 261 14.57 5.86 -5.55
C TYR A 261 13.24 6.61 -5.48
N HIS A 262 13.00 7.55 -6.40
CA HIS A 262 11.76 8.32 -6.46
C HIS A 262 11.01 8.00 -7.75
N SER A 263 9.69 8.00 -7.68
CA SER A 263 8.82 7.93 -8.85
C SER A 263 7.48 8.57 -8.55
N GLY A 264 6.76 8.95 -9.58
CA GLY A 264 5.42 9.50 -9.46
C GLY A 264 4.84 9.85 -10.80
N THR A 265 3.58 10.27 -10.76
CA THR A 265 2.81 10.66 -11.94
C THR A 265 2.01 11.89 -11.58
N TRP A 266 2.20 12.96 -12.37
CA TRP A 266 1.31 14.10 -12.38
C TRP A 266 0.10 13.78 -13.25
N ILE A 267 -1.10 13.99 -12.76
CA ILE A 267 -2.32 13.58 -13.45
C ILE A 267 -3.19 14.82 -13.63
N THR A 268 -3.53 15.13 -14.89
CA THR A 268 -4.38 16.29 -15.21
C THR A 268 -5.81 16.09 -14.69
N PRO A 269 -6.62 17.16 -14.55
CA PRO A 269 -8.02 17.04 -14.13
C PRO A 269 -8.87 16.12 -15.03
N GLU A 270 -8.46 15.92 -16.28
CA GLU A 270 -9.10 15.01 -17.23
C GLU A 270 -8.64 13.55 -17.10
N GLY A 271 -7.73 13.24 -16.16
CA GLY A 271 -7.17 11.92 -15.94
C GLY A 271 -6.03 11.54 -16.88
N THR A 272 -5.36 12.52 -17.51
CA THR A 272 -4.21 12.23 -18.38
C THR A 272 -2.93 12.08 -17.53
N PRO A 273 -2.24 10.92 -17.57
CA PRO A 273 -0.99 10.72 -16.85
C PRO A 273 0.18 11.48 -17.49
N GLN A 274 1.04 12.03 -16.65
CA GLN A 274 2.33 12.63 -16.97
C GLN A 274 3.38 12.06 -16.01
N PRO A 275 4.03 10.93 -16.37
CA PRO A 275 5.02 10.29 -15.53
C PRO A 275 6.18 11.25 -15.20
N LEU A 276 6.66 11.18 -13.97
CA LEU A 276 7.72 12.02 -13.44
C LEU A 276 9.03 11.24 -13.38
N ALA A 277 10.11 11.82 -13.90
CA ALA A 277 11.44 11.26 -13.71
C ALA A 277 11.85 11.32 -12.23
N PRO A 278 12.73 10.41 -11.75
CA PRO A 278 13.13 10.38 -10.34
C PRO A 278 13.69 11.71 -9.80
N ASP A 279 14.40 12.47 -10.63
CA ASP A 279 15.00 13.77 -10.28
C ASP A 279 14.01 14.95 -10.31
N ALA A 280 12.81 14.74 -10.85
CA ALA A 280 11.73 15.73 -10.85
C ALA A 280 11.03 15.84 -9.48
N LEU A 281 11.19 14.83 -8.62
CA LEU A 281 10.54 14.72 -7.31
C LEU A 281 11.54 14.94 -6.17
N ARG A 282 11.16 15.76 -5.19
CA ARG A 282 11.94 15.96 -3.96
C ARG A 282 11.05 15.82 -2.74
N PHE A 283 11.52 15.01 -1.80
CA PHE A 283 10.87 14.80 -0.50
C PHE A 283 11.80 15.24 0.62
N THR A 284 11.38 16.23 1.41
CA THR A 284 12.15 16.72 2.55
C THR A 284 11.33 16.56 3.84
N PRO A 285 11.75 15.68 4.76
CA PRO A 285 11.17 15.64 6.11
C PRO A 285 11.29 17.01 6.79
N LEU A 286 10.19 17.52 7.32
CA LEU A 286 10.16 18.80 8.05
C LEU A 286 9.99 18.60 9.56
N ALA A 287 9.22 17.59 9.98
CA ALA A 287 9.06 17.22 11.37
C ALA A 287 8.81 15.72 11.51
N THR A 288 9.32 15.15 12.61
CA THR A 288 9.10 13.75 12.99
C THR A 288 8.20 13.65 14.20
N THR A 289 7.45 12.56 14.28
CA THR A 289 6.61 12.19 15.41
C THR A 289 7.09 10.85 15.94
N ARG A 290 7.12 10.73 17.28
CA ARG A 290 7.22 9.43 17.94
C ARG A 290 5.82 8.84 18.08
N VAL A 291 5.59 7.68 17.48
CA VAL A 291 4.36 6.93 17.63
C VAL A 291 4.37 6.27 19.01
N GLU A 292 3.35 6.55 19.82
CA GLU A 292 3.29 6.12 21.22
C GLU A 292 3.20 4.59 21.34
N ARG A 293 2.43 3.95 20.47
CA ARG A 293 2.17 2.51 20.58
C ARG A 293 3.34 1.63 20.15
N SER A 294 4.08 2.04 19.11
CA SER A 294 5.21 1.27 18.57
C SER A 294 6.57 1.77 19.04
N GLY A 295 6.66 3.01 19.53
CA GLY A 295 7.93 3.67 19.83
C GLY A 295 8.66 4.23 18.60
N ALA A 296 8.22 3.87 17.39
CA ALA A 296 8.81 4.30 16.12
C ALA A 296 8.84 5.83 15.99
N THR A 297 9.91 6.37 15.40
CA THR A 297 10.03 7.80 15.10
C THR A 297 10.14 8.02 13.61
N LEU A 298 9.15 8.71 13.04
CA LEU A 298 8.98 8.81 11.60
C LEU A 298 8.45 10.19 11.19
N PRO A 299 8.73 10.64 9.97
CA PRO A 299 8.31 11.96 9.48
C PRO A 299 6.79 12.02 9.20
N THR A 300 6.09 12.86 9.95
CA THR A 300 4.63 13.11 9.75
C THR A 300 4.35 14.48 9.13
N ARG A 301 5.41 15.22 8.81
CA ARG A 301 5.35 16.46 8.05
C ARG A 301 6.46 16.49 7.02
N TRP A 302 6.09 16.79 5.78
CA TRP A 302 6.99 16.76 4.65
C TRP A 302 6.83 18.00 3.78
N ARG A 303 7.91 18.39 3.11
CA ARG A 303 7.87 19.23 1.93
C ARG A 303 8.01 18.36 0.70
N ILE A 304 7.12 18.54 -0.27
CA ILE A 304 7.15 17.85 -1.56
C ILE A 304 7.28 18.90 -2.65
N GLU A 305 8.23 18.71 -3.56
CA GLU A 305 8.47 19.62 -4.67
C GLU A 305 8.46 18.89 -6.01
N ILE A 306 7.76 19.45 -6.99
CA ILE A 306 7.80 19.08 -8.41
C ILE A 306 8.00 20.37 -9.23
N PRO A 307 9.25 20.85 -9.39
CA PRO A 307 9.52 22.18 -9.94
C PRO A 307 8.95 22.42 -11.35
N GLN A 308 8.92 21.38 -12.19
CA GLN A 308 8.38 21.47 -13.56
C GLN A 308 6.87 21.76 -13.61
N HIS A 309 6.14 21.48 -12.53
CA HIS A 309 4.72 21.80 -12.35
C HIS A 309 4.50 22.96 -11.36
N ALA A 310 5.57 23.68 -11.00
CA ALA A 310 5.53 24.74 -9.97
C ALA A 310 4.92 24.28 -8.63
N LEU A 311 4.97 22.98 -8.34
CA LEU A 311 4.51 22.43 -7.08
C LEU A 311 5.63 22.49 -6.04
N ASP A 312 5.32 23.15 -4.94
CA ASP A 312 6.09 23.25 -3.71
C ASP A 312 5.08 23.34 -2.56
N ILE A 313 4.87 22.20 -1.90
CA ILE A 313 3.83 22.04 -0.88
C ILE A 313 4.42 21.51 0.41
N THR A 314 3.76 21.83 1.51
CA THR A 314 3.89 21.11 2.77
C THR A 314 2.70 20.20 2.94
N VAL A 315 2.96 18.95 3.31
CA VAL A 315 1.94 17.99 3.74
C VAL A 315 2.10 17.70 5.23
N ASP A 316 0.99 17.74 5.96
CA ASP A 316 0.91 17.50 7.40
C ASP A 316 -0.08 16.38 7.68
N ALA A 317 0.33 15.36 8.44
CA ALA A 317 -0.59 14.33 8.92
C ALA A 317 -1.69 14.93 9.81
N LEU A 318 -2.95 14.58 9.54
CA LEU A 318 -4.07 15.04 10.37
C LEU A 318 -4.07 14.35 11.75
N GLN A 319 -3.69 13.08 11.78
CA GLN A 319 -3.51 12.30 13.00
C GLN A 319 -2.10 11.66 12.98
N PRO A 320 -1.11 12.28 13.64
CA PRO A 320 0.27 11.78 13.65
C PRO A 320 0.43 10.38 14.28
N GLN A 321 -0.55 9.90 15.06
CA GLN A 321 -0.55 8.58 15.69
C GLN A 321 -1.25 7.50 14.83
N SER A 322 -1.38 7.69 13.51
CA SER A 322 -2.05 6.75 12.59
C SER A 322 -1.19 5.52 12.28
N TRP A 323 -0.88 4.74 13.31
CA TRP A 323 -0.07 3.54 13.22
C TRP A 323 -0.94 2.28 13.11
N MET A 324 -0.62 1.45 12.13
CA MET A 324 -1.25 0.17 11.82
C MET A 324 -0.47 -0.95 12.53
N GLU A 325 -1.02 -1.46 13.63
CA GLU A 325 -0.43 -2.58 14.41
C GLU A 325 -0.76 -3.96 13.80
N THR A 326 -0.52 -4.08 12.50
CA THR A 326 -0.73 -5.29 11.70
C THR A 326 0.49 -6.21 11.75
N LEU A 327 0.39 -7.42 11.20
CA LEU A 327 1.50 -8.39 11.15
C LEU A 327 2.77 -7.79 10.53
N PHE A 328 2.59 -6.96 9.51
CA PHE A 328 3.62 -6.06 8.98
C PHE A 328 3.20 -4.64 9.35
N PRO A 329 3.96 -3.88 10.16
CA PRO A 329 3.51 -2.57 10.60
C PRO A 329 3.58 -1.51 9.49
N TYR A 330 2.60 -0.61 9.49
CA TYR A 330 2.54 0.57 8.63
C TYR A 330 2.26 1.82 9.47
N TRP A 331 2.64 2.99 8.95
CA TRP A 331 1.98 4.24 9.28
C TRP A 331 1.09 4.62 8.10
N GLU A 332 -0.20 4.83 8.32
CA GLU A 332 -1.16 5.14 7.26
C GLU A 332 -2.17 6.19 7.72
N GLY A 333 -2.19 7.36 7.07
CA GLY A 333 -3.13 8.39 7.48
C GLY A 333 -3.38 9.50 6.46
N PRO A 334 -4.53 10.19 6.62
CA PRO A 334 -4.87 11.35 5.82
C PRO A 334 -3.93 12.52 6.11
N ILE A 335 -3.59 13.27 5.06
CA ILE A 335 -2.73 14.45 5.12
C ILE A 335 -3.46 15.68 4.56
N ALA A 336 -3.19 16.85 5.14
CA ALA A 336 -3.56 18.14 4.58
C ALA A 336 -2.42 18.71 3.74
N ILE A 337 -2.76 19.39 2.65
CA ILE A 337 -1.80 20.00 1.72
C ILE A 337 -1.91 21.52 1.77
N THR A 338 -0.77 22.21 1.91
CA THR A 338 -0.66 23.68 1.89
C THR A 338 0.57 24.13 1.12
N GLY A 339 0.62 25.41 0.71
CA GLY A 339 1.79 26.00 0.03
C GLY A 339 1.41 26.58 -1.32
N SER A 340 2.17 26.22 -2.37
CA SER A 340 1.84 26.60 -3.77
C SER A 340 0.47 26.09 -4.22
N HIS A 341 0.04 24.94 -3.68
CA HIS A 341 -1.25 24.32 -3.90
C HIS A 341 -1.86 23.92 -2.55
N THR A 342 -3.18 23.82 -2.53
CA THR A 342 -3.99 23.33 -1.40
C THR A 342 -4.67 22.03 -1.80
N GLY A 343 -5.04 21.21 -0.82
CA GLY A 343 -5.64 19.92 -1.10
C GLY A 343 -5.60 18.96 0.08
N ARG A 344 -5.88 17.70 -0.23
CA ARG A 344 -5.95 16.57 0.70
C ARG A 344 -5.21 15.38 0.11
N GLY A 345 -4.87 14.41 0.92
CA GLY A 345 -4.25 13.20 0.41
C GLY A 345 -4.15 12.11 1.45
N TYR A 346 -3.36 11.10 1.11
CA TYR A 346 -2.97 10.03 2.02
C TYR A 346 -1.46 9.85 1.99
N LEU A 347 -0.90 9.45 3.13
CA LEU A 347 0.48 9.05 3.28
C LEU A 347 0.52 7.64 3.87
N GLU A 348 1.27 6.77 3.23
CA GLU A 348 1.62 5.44 3.72
C GLU A 348 3.14 5.36 3.89
N MET A 349 3.59 4.80 5.01
CA MET A 349 5.01 4.57 5.28
C MET A 349 5.21 3.20 5.91
N THR A 350 6.18 2.46 5.39
CA THR A 350 6.62 1.15 5.93
C THR A 350 8.05 1.23 6.43
N GLY A 351 8.55 0.25 7.18
CA GLY A 351 10.00 0.14 7.47
C GLY A 351 10.58 1.25 8.34
N TYR A 352 9.85 1.61 9.41
CA TYR A 352 10.24 2.59 10.44
C TYR A 352 10.24 1.99 11.86
N ASP A 353 10.02 0.69 12.00
CA ASP A 353 10.06 -0.02 13.28
C ASP A 353 11.51 -0.14 13.82
N GLU A 354 11.65 -0.30 15.15
CA GLU A 354 12.98 -0.24 15.80
C GLU A 354 13.95 -1.35 15.35
N ASP A 355 13.46 -2.43 14.75
CA ASP A 355 14.30 -3.55 14.27
C ASP A 355 14.91 -3.31 12.88
N THR A 356 14.58 -2.22 12.19
CA THR A 356 15.13 -1.86 10.86
C THR A 356 16.15 -0.72 10.86
N GLN A 357 16.47 -0.12 12.01
CA GLN A 357 17.46 0.98 12.13
C GLN A 357 18.85 0.56 12.59
#